data_AF-A0A957U9H0-F1
#
_entry.id   AF-A0A957U9H0-F1
#
_cell.length_a   1.000
_cell.length_b   1.000
_cell.length_c   1.000
_cell.angle_alpha   90.00
_cell.angle_beta   90.00
_cell.angle_gamma   90.00
#
_symmetry.space_group_name_H-M   'P 1'
#
loop_
_entity.id
_entity.type
_entity.pdbx_description
1 polymer ?
#
loop_
_entity_poly.entity_id
_entity_poly.type
_entity_poly.pdbx_seq_one_letter_code
_entity_poly.pdbx_strand_id
1 'polypeptide(L)'
;MMTFFCCEERRRNAVRDPGVALNGIDFLEVDDDPADPVSQRQRTLLVHFVKPIAAGSLTAANVRLEGGERVTAFQITGFAVSDNLLT
;
A
#
# COMPACT_ATOMS: atom_id res chain seq x y z
N MET A 1 -11.16 -8.99 -4.97
CA MET A 1 -10.31 -7.87 -4.52
C MET A 1 -10.95 -7.17 -3.33
N MET A 2 -10.21 -7.01 -2.23
CA MET A 2 -10.67 -6.31 -1.03
C MET A 2 -9.85 -5.03 -0.84
N THR A 3 -10.52 -3.87 -0.81
CA THR A 3 -9.88 -2.55 -0.73
C THR A 3 -10.15 -1.91 0.62
N PHE A 4 -9.10 -1.43 1.26
CA PHE A 4 -9.13 -0.68 2.52
C PHE A 4 -8.73 0.77 2.25
N PHE A 5 -9.59 1.71 2.63
CA PHE A 5 -9.35 3.14 2.44
C PHE A 5 -9.75 3.92 3.71
N CYS A 6 -9.23 5.13 3.85
CA CYS A 6 -9.62 6.01 4.95
C CYS A 6 -10.94 6.72 4.62
N CYS A 7 -11.94 6.62 5.50
CA CYS A 7 -13.24 7.28 5.31
C CYS A 7 -13.21 8.81 5.51
N GLU A 8 -12.11 9.38 6.00
CA GLU A 8 -11.99 10.83 6.29
C GLU A 8 -11.35 11.58 5.12
N GLU A 9 -12.19 12.18 4.28
CA GLU A 9 -11.74 12.92 3.10
C GLU A 9 -10.95 14.19 3.44
N ARG A 10 -11.18 14.83 4.60
CA ARG A 10 -10.46 16.07 4.94
C ARG A 10 -8.95 15.85 5.07
N ARG A 11 -8.54 14.74 5.70
CA ARG A 11 -7.11 14.40 5.84
C ARG A 11 -6.50 14.11 4.49
N ARG A 12 -7.19 13.33 3.66
CA ARG A 12 -6.76 13.04 2.29
C ARG A 12 -6.59 14.34 1.49
N ASN A 13 -7.55 15.25 1.53
CA ASN A 13 -7.51 16.52 0.82
C ASN A 13 -6.40 17.44 1.32
N ALA A 14 -6.16 17.49 2.63
CA ALA A 14 -5.04 18.24 3.19
C ALA A 14 -3.68 17.70 2.73
N VAL A 15 -3.52 16.37 2.66
CA VAL A 15 -2.28 15.74 2.18
C VAL A 15 -2.14 15.87 0.65
N ARG A 16 -3.24 16.04 -0.10
CA ARG A 16 -3.20 16.26 -1.56
C ARG A 16 -2.65 17.62 -1.96
N ASP A 17 -2.71 18.62 -1.09
CA ASP A 17 -2.20 19.96 -1.37
C ASP A 17 -0.70 19.91 -1.76
N PRO A 18 -0.31 20.41 -2.95
CA PRO A 18 1.09 20.45 -3.38
C PRO A 18 2.00 21.26 -2.44
N GLY A 19 1.47 22.23 -1.70
CA GLY A 19 2.21 23.02 -0.71
C GLY A 19 2.55 22.24 0.57
N VAL A 20 1.96 21.06 0.77
CA VAL A 20 2.25 20.18 1.90
C VAL A 20 3.33 19.17 1.50
N ALA A 21 4.45 19.14 2.23
CA ALA A 21 5.54 18.21 1.92
C ALA A 21 5.26 16.74 2.31
N LEU A 22 4.15 16.48 3.01
CA LEU A 22 3.76 15.14 3.42
C LEU A 22 3.08 14.35 2.29
N ASN A 23 3.32 13.04 2.30
CA ASN A 23 2.57 12.06 1.53
C ASN A 23 1.85 11.10 2.50
N GLY A 24 0.94 10.28 1.98
CA GLY A 24 0.22 9.29 2.75
C GLY A 24 -0.28 8.14 1.87
N ILE A 25 -0.77 7.10 2.54
CA ILE A 25 -1.47 5.99 1.88
C ILE A 25 -2.87 6.48 1.49
N ASP A 26 -3.24 6.33 0.24
CA ASP A 26 -4.59 6.63 -0.25
C ASP A 26 -5.51 5.45 0.05
N PHE A 27 -5.14 4.27 -0.46
CA PHE A 27 -5.82 3.02 -0.19
C PHE A 27 -4.87 1.83 -0.34
N LEU A 28 -5.29 0.69 0.19
CA LEU A 28 -4.59 -0.58 0.14
C LEU A 28 -5.52 -1.63 -0.46
N GLU A 29 -5.00 -2.47 -1.35
CA GLU A 29 -5.71 -3.64 -1.86
C GLU A 29 -5.02 -4.92 -1.40
N VAL A 30 -5.83 -5.94 -1.12
CA VAL A 30 -5.36 -7.30 -0.88
C VAL A 30 -5.60 -8.10 -2.15
N ASP A 31 -4.51 -8.54 -2.76
CA ASP A 31 -4.55 -9.42 -3.90
C ASP A 31 -5.15 -10.78 -3.51
N ASP A 32 -6.31 -11.06 -4.07
CA ASP A 32 -7.13 -12.22 -3.71
C ASP A 32 -7.87 -12.74 -4.94
N ASP A 33 -7.12 -13.33 -5.87
CA ASP A 33 -7.66 -13.99 -7.04
C ASP A 33 -8.23 -15.37 -6.66
N PRO A 34 -9.53 -15.64 -6.88
CA PRO A 34 -10.12 -16.95 -6.63
C PRO A 34 -9.57 -18.08 -7.52
N ALA A 35 -8.91 -17.76 -8.64
CA ALA A 35 -8.25 -18.73 -9.50
C ALA A 35 -6.93 -19.25 -8.92
N ASP A 36 -6.32 -18.50 -7.97
CA ASP A 36 -5.05 -18.89 -7.37
C ASP A 36 -5.19 -19.97 -6.30
N PRO A 37 -4.15 -20.80 -6.09
CA PRO A 37 -4.07 -21.70 -4.95
C PRO A 37 -4.29 -20.96 -3.63
N VAL A 38 -5.06 -21.55 -2.72
CA VAL A 38 -5.36 -20.96 -1.40
C VAL A 38 -4.08 -20.55 -0.62
N SER A 39 -2.97 -21.26 -0.83
CA SER A 39 -1.68 -20.93 -0.22
C SER A 39 -1.05 -19.62 -0.71
N GLN A 40 -1.43 -19.15 -1.90
CA GLN A 40 -0.90 -17.95 -2.56
C GLN A 40 -1.85 -16.75 -2.42
N ARG A 41 -3.15 -17.00 -2.19
CA ARG A 41 -4.16 -15.95 -1.99
C ARG A 41 -3.87 -15.09 -0.76
N GLN A 42 -4.17 -13.80 -0.85
CA GLN A 42 -4.05 -12.81 0.23
C GLN A 42 -2.63 -12.68 0.81
N ARG A 43 -1.61 -12.90 -0.02
CA ARG A 43 -0.19 -12.77 0.34
C ARG A 43 0.46 -11.49 -0.16
N THR A 44 -0.18 -10.79 -1.10
CA THR A 44 0.33 -9.56 -1.70
C THR A 44 -0.55 -8.38 -1.32
N LEU A 45 0.10 -7.30 -0.91
CA LEU A 45 -0.53 -6.01 -0.58
C LEU A 45 -0.12 -4.98 -1.62
N LEU A 46 -1.12 -4.36 -2.25
CA LEU A 46 -0.94 -3.27 -3.21
C LEU A 46 -1.23 -1.95 -2.50
N VAL A 47 -0.21 -1.13 -2.29
CA VAL A 47 -0.33 0.14 -1.54
C VAL A 47 -0.31 1.30 -2.52
N HIS A 48 -1.36 2.12 -2.49
CA HIS A 48 -1.47 3.31 -3.32
C HIS A 48 -1.23 4.56 -2.48
N PHE A 49 -0.50 5.53 -3.02
CA PHE A 49 -0.14 6.75 -2.33
C PHE A 49 -0.92 7.95 -2.85
N VAL A 50 -1.17 8.92 -1.98
CA VAL A 50 -1.94 10.13 -2.28
C VAL A 50 -1.20 11.00 -3.31
N LYS A 51 0.13 11.08 -3.19
CA LYS A 51 1.02 11.76 -4.13
C LYS A 51 1.96 10.77 -4.82
N PRO A 52 2.42 11.08 -6.04
CA PRO A 52 3.44 10.29 -6.71
C PRO A 52 4.68 10.11 -5.82
N ILE A 53 5.20 8.89 -5.81
CA ILE A 53 6.49 8.59 -5.19
C ILE A 53 7.56 8.75 -6.27
N ALA A 54 8.64 9.46 -5.97
CA ALA A 54 9.75 9.56 -6.90
C ALA A 54 10.40 8.18 -7.09
N ALA A 55 10.70 7.80 -8.33
CA ALA A 55 11.38 6.55 -8.62
C ALA A 55 12.66 6.41 -7.77
N GLY A 56 12.84 5.23 -7.17
CA GLY A 56 13.99 4.94 -6.30
C GLY A 56 13.95 5.56 -4.89
N SER A 57 12.92 6.34 -4.54
CA SER A 57 12.79 6.93 -3.18
C SER A 57 12.22 5.96 -2.14
N LEU A 58 11.64 4.83 -2.57
CA LEU A 58 11.16 3.78 -1.67
C LEU A 58 12.01 2.52 -1.85
N THR A 59 12.55 2.01 -0.74
CA THR A 59 13.28 0.73 -0.70
C THR A 59 12.64 -0.20 0.32
N ALA A 60 12.98 -1.50 0.30
CA ALA A 60 12.56 -2.46 1.34
C ALA A 60 12.84 -1.94 2.76
N ALA A 61 13.95 -1.20 2.95
CA ALA A 61 14.32 -0.66 4.25
C ALA A 61 13.36 0.43 4.75
N ASN A 62 12.58 1.05 3.86
CA ASN A 62 11.57 2.05 4.20
C ASN A 62 10.19 1.42 4.49
N VAL A 63 10.02 0.13 4.20
CA VAL A 63 8.75 -0.58 4.37
C VAL A 63 8.83 -1.43 5.63
N ARG A 64 7.93 -1.14 6.56
CA ARG A 64 7.75 -1.93 7.77
C ARG A 64 6.28 -2.32 7.86
N LEU A 65 6.01 -3.60 7.69
CA LEU A 65 4.73 -4.20 8.01
C LEU A 65 4.86 -4.77 9.42
N GLU A 66 4.01 -4.29 10.31
CA GLU A 66 3.90 -4.83 11.66
C GLU A 66 2.59 -5.59 11.79
N GLY A 67 2.63 -6.63 12.62
CA GLY A 67 1.45 -7.37 12.97
C GLY A 67 0.42 -6.54 13.73
N GLY A 68 -0.80 -7.05 13.74
CA GLY A 68 -1.83 -6.64 14.69
C GLY A 68 -1.86 -7.57 15.90
N GLU A 69 -2.96 -7.50 16.64
CA GLU A 69 -3.22 -8.26 17.87
C GLU A 69 -2.93 -9.78 17.76
N ARG A 70 -3.24 -10.41 16.61
CA ARG A 70 -3.25 -11.88 16.47
C ARG A 70 -2.20 -12.46 15.52
N VAL A 71 -1.68 -11.66 14.59
CA VAL A 71 -0.69 -12.12 13.60
C VAL A 71 0.51 -11.22 13.73
N THR A 72 1.55 -11.71 14.41
CA THR A 72 2.77 -10.95 14.72
C THR A 72 4.00 -11.49 14.02
N ALA A 73 3.94 -12.73 13.51
CA ALA A 73 5.04 -13.39 12.82
C ALA A 73 4.72 -13.55 11.33
N PHE A 74 5.33 -12.70 10.51
CA PHE A 74 5.36 -12.85 9.05
C PHE A 74 6.67 -12.30 8.51
N GLN A 75 7.04 -12.74 7.32
CA GLN A 75 8.23 -12.26 6.61
C GLN A 75 7.80 -11.58 5.33
N ILE A 76 8.32 -10.38 5.10
CA ILE A 76 8.23 -9.71 3.81
C ILE A 76 9.24 -10.39 2.89
N THR A 77 8.76 -11.15 1.91
CA THR A 77 9.62 -11.88 0.96
C THR A 77 10.03 -11.05 -0.24
N GLY A 78 9.35 -9.93 -0.50
CA GLY A 78 9.65 -9.04 -1.59
C GLY A 78 8.88 -7.73 -1.49
N PHE A 79 9.36 -6.73 -2.22
CA PHE A 79 8.67 -5.47 -2.47
C PHE A 79 8.93 -5.08 -3.93
N ALA A 80 7.96 -4.42 -4.54
CA ALA A 80 8.10 -3.83 -5.85
C ALA A 80 7.43 -2.46 -5.83
N VAL A 81 8.04 -1.48 -6.51
CA VAL A 81 7.45 -0.17 -6.75
C VAL A 81 7.13 -0.12 -8.22
N SER A 82 5.85 -0.06 -8.55
CA SER A 82 5.38 0.23 -9.90
C SER A 82 4.96 1.70 -9.97
N ASP A 83 5.46 2.44 -10.96
CA ASP A 83 4.87 3.73 -11.30
C ASP A 83 3.41 3.54 -11.74
N ASN A 84 2.58 4.56 -11.51
CA ASN A 84 1.17 4.56 -11.92
C ASN A 84 1.03 4.18 -13.41
N LEU A 85 0.65 2.93 -13.67
CA LEU A 85 0.09 2.49 -14.95
C LEU A 85 -1.40 2.88 -14.99
N LEU A 86 -1.66 4.18 -14.95
CA LEU A 86 -2.94 4.75 -15.37
C LEU A 86 -2.63 5.76 -16.48
N THR A 87 -2.28 5.21 -17.65
CA THR A 87 -2.45 5.86 -18.95
C THR A 87 -3.76 5.41 -19.56
#